data_AF-H9F5M7-F1
#
_entry.id   AF-H9F5M7-F1
#
_cell.length_a   1.000
_cell.length_b   1.000
_cell.length_c   1.000
_cell.angle_alpha   90.00
_cell.angle_beta   90.00
_cell.angle_gamma   90.00
#
_symmetry.space_group_name_H-M   'P 1'
#
loop_
_entity.id
_entity.type
_entity.pdbx_description
1 polymer ?
#
loop_
_entity_poly.entity_id
_entity_poly.type
_entity_poly.pdbx_seq_one_letter_code
_entity_poly.pdbx_strand_id
1 'polypeptide(L)'
;PNLKGFEAAVAAGAKEVSIFGAASELFTKKNINCSIEESFQRFDAILKAAQSANISVRGYVSCVLGCPYEGKISPAKVAEVTKKFYSMGCYEISLGDTIGVGTPGIMKDMLSAVMQEVPPAALAVHCHDTYGQALANTLMALQMGVSVVDSSVAGLGGCPYAQGASGNLATEDLVYMLEGLGIHTGVNLQKLLEAGNFICQALNRKTSSKVAQATCKL
;
A
#
# COMPACT_ATOMS: atom_id res chain seq x y z
N PRO A 1 4.99 11.19 9.38
CA PRO A 1 6.34 10.60 9.24
C PRO A 1 7.24 10.70 10.49
N ASN A 2 6.99 11.66 11.39
CA ASN A 2 7.77 11.88 12.61
C ASN A 2 6.85 12.33 13.76
N LEU A 3 7.39 12.45 14.98
CA LEU A 3 6.60 12.78 16.18
C LEU A 3 5.89 14.14 16.08
N LYS A 4 6.55 15.18 15.54
CA LYS A 4 5.92 16.49 15.32
C LYS A 4 4.73 16.41 14.35
N GLY A 5 4.88 15.63 13.28
CA GLY A 5 3.79 15.38 12.34
C GLY A 5 2.65 14.57 12.94
N PHE A 6 2.96 13.65 13.86
CA PHE A 6 1.96 12.93 14.64
C PHE A 6 1.17 13.88 15.54
N GLU A 7 1.85 14.72 16.33
CA GLU A 7 1.20 15.72 17.20
C GLU A 7 0.26 16.64 16.42
N ALA A 8 0.68 17.11 15.24
CA ALA A 8 -0.16 17.91 14.35
C ALA A 8 -1.39 17.14 13.85
N ALA A 9 -1.24 15.85 13.51
CA ALA A 9 -2.37 15.00 13.10
C ALA A 9 -3.37 14.81 14.25
N VAL A 10 -2.87 14.58 15.48
CA VAL A 10 -3.73 14.49 16.67
C VAL A 10 -4.48 15.79 16.91
N ALA A 11 -3.79 16.94 16.83
CA ALA A 11 -4.41 18.24 16.99
C ALA A 11 -5.50 18.52 15.92
N ALA A 12 -5.36 17.98 14.71
CA ALA A 12 -6.36 18.04 13.66
C ALA A 12 -7.50 17.01 13.81
N GLY A 13 -7.47 16.16 14.84
CA GLY A 13 -8.53 15.19 15.15
C GLY A 13 -8.34 13.81 14.53
N ALA A 14 -7.16 13.48 14.00
CA ALA A 14 -6.90 12.15 13.45
C ALA A 14 -7.11 11.05 14.50
N LYS A 15 -7.83 9.99 14.11
CA LYS A 15 -8.09 8.79 14.94
C LYS A 15 -7.23 7.59 14.54
N GLU A 16 -6.57 7.70 13.39
CA GLU A 16 -5.63 6.73 12.87
C GLU A 16 -4.47 7.49 12.19
N VAL A 17 -3.27 6.93 12.29
CA VAL A 17 -2.07 7.43 11.60
C VAL A 17 -1.33 6.28 10.94
N SER A 18 -0.54 6.59 9.91
CA SER A 18 0.30 5.61 9.22
C SER A 18 1.79 5.91 9.38
N ILE A 19 2.57 4.86 9.61
CA ILE A 19 4.04 4.89 9.56
C ILE A 19 4.53 4.01 8.42
N PHE A 20 5.65 4.40 7.79
CA PHE A 20 6.17 3.72 6.61
C PHE A 20 7.63 3.35 6.79
N GLY A 21 7.95 2.07 6.58
CA GLY A 21 9.29 1.54 6.44
C GLY A 21 9.48 0.84 5.10
N ALA A 22 10.56 0.08 4.98
CA ALA A 22 10.86 -0.70 3.78
C ALA A 22 11.57 -2.00 4.13
N ALA A 23 11.47 -2.99 3.23
CA ALA A 23 12.22 -4.25 3.32
C ALA A 23 13.64 -4.16 2.72
N SER A 24 14.10 -2.96 2.36
CA SER A 24 15.39 -2.69 1.72
C SER A 24 16.20 -1.64 2.47
N GLU A 25 17.47 -1.95 2.76
CA GLU A 25 18.37 -1.05 3.48
C GLU A 25 18.77 0.14 2.61
N LEU A 26 19.12 -0.09 1.34
CA LEU A 26 19.45 1.00 0.41
C LEU A 26 18.26 1.92 0.15
N PHE A 27 17.04 1.38 0.10
CA PHE A 27 15.85 2.20 -0.03
C PHE A 27 15.63 3.08 1.21
N THR A 28 15.74 2.49 2.41
CA THR A 28 15.61 3.22 3.68
C THR A 28 16.68 4.31 3.80
N LYS A 29 17.94 3.97 3.50
CA LYS A 29 19.06 4.91 3.52
C LYS A 29 18.90 6.05 2.53
N LYS A 30 18.39 5.80 1.32
CA LYS A 30 18.17 6.87 0.34
C LYS A 30 16.96 7.76 0.66
N ASN A 31 15.92 7.21 1.27
CA ASN A 31 14.68 7.93 1.50
C ASN A 31 14.65 8.68 2.85
N ILE A 32 15.28 8.12 3.90
CA ILE A 32 15.26 8.70 5.25
C ILE A 32 16.62 8.73 5.96
N ASN A 33 17.70 8.38 5.25
CA ASN A 33 19.10 8.45 5.71
C ASN A 33 19.37 7.73 7.04
N CYS A 34 18.77 6.56 7.23
CA CYS A 34 19.01 5.66 8.34
C CYS A 34 18.89 4.20 7.89
N SER A 35 19.29 3.25 8.73
CA SER A 35 19.00 1.82 8.55
C SER A 35 17.53 1.49 8.84
N ILE A 36 17.10 0.28 8.48
CA ILE A 36 15.78 -0.24 8.86
C ILE A 36 15.63 -0.26 10.39
N GLU A 37 16.64 -0.72 11.13
CA GLU A 37 16.55 -0.80 12.60
C GLU A 37 16.45 0.59 13.24
N GLU A 38 17.23 1.56 12.77
CA GLU A 38 17.13 2.95 13.22
C GLU A 38 15.75 3.56 12.88
N SER A 39 15.13 3.14 11.78
CA SER A 39 13.77 3.58 11.44
C SER A 39 12.74 3.09 12.48
N PHE A 40 12.90 1.85 12.97
CA PHE A 40 12.04 1.31 14.03
C PHE A 40 12.20 2.05 15.35
N GLN A 41 13.44 2.40 15.72
CA GLN A 41 13.69 3.23 16.91
C GLN A 41 12.96 4.58 16.84
N ARG A 42 12.87 5.18 15.65
CA ARG A 42 12.11 6.42 15.43
C ARG A 42 10.61 6.22 15.52
N PHE A 43 10.09 5.06 15.11
CA PHE A 43 8.67 4.74 15.19
C PHE A 43 8.20 4.42 16.61
N ASP A 44 9.07 3.89 17.48
CA ASP A 44 8.75 3.59 18.87
C ASP A 44 8.14 4.79 19.62
N ALA A 45 8.69 5.99 19.40
CA ALA A 45 8.15 7.22 19.99
C ALA A 45 6.73 7.55 19.49
N ILE A 46 6.45 7.33 18.19
CA ILE A 46 5.13 7.57 17.61
C ILE A 46 4.13 6.54 18.13
N LEU A 47 4.52 5.27 18.18
CA LEU A 47 3.65 4.17 18.63
C LEU A 47 3.28 4.32 20.10
N LYS A 48 4.22 4.68 20.97
CA LYS A 48 3.95 4.97 22.39
C LYS A 48 3.01 6.16 22.58
N ALA A 49 3.22 7.23 21.80
CA ALA A 49 2.36 8.41 21.84
C ALA A 49 0.95 8.10 21.32
N ALA A 50 0.83 7.34 20.22
CA ALA A 50 -0.42 6.90 19.64
C ALA A 50 -1.20 5.98 20.61
N GLN A 51 -0.52 5.02 21.23
CA GLN A 51 -1.12 4.15 22.25
C GLN A 51 -1.66 4.96 23.43
N SER A 52 -0.89 5.92 23.94
CA SER A 52 -1.33 6.79 25.04
C SER A 52 -2.54 7.65 24.68
N ALA A 53 -2.69 7.98 23.39
CA ALA A 53 -3.81 8.75 22.86
C ALA A 53 -4.98 7.90 22.34
N ASN A 54 -4.92 6.56 22.46
CA ASN A 54 -5.86 5.61 21.85
C ASN A 54 -6.06 5.84 20.34
N ILE A 55 -4.95 6.04 19.61
CA ILE A 55 -4.92 6.22 18.17
C ILE A 55 -4.36 4.97 17.51
N SER A 56 -5.09 4.42 16.55
CA SER A 56 -4.64 3.27 15.76
C SER A 56 -3.47 3.63 14.86
N VAL A 57 -2.52 2.71 14.69
CA VAL A 57 -1.38 2.89 13.80
C VAL A 57 -1.35 1.81 12.73
N ARG A 58 -1.37 2.23 11.46
CA ARG A 58 -1.22 1.36 10.29
C ARG A 58 0.25 1.37 9.83
N GLY A 59 0.83 0.19 9.61
CA GLY A 59 2.18 0.03 9.10
C GLY A 59 2.21 -0.09 7.58
N TYR A 60 3.23 0.47 6.94
CA TYR A 60 3.51 0.28 5.51
C TYR A 60 4.92 -0.26 5.32
N VAL A 61 5.06 -1.34 4.57
CA VAL A 61 6.36 -1.90 4.17
C VAL A 61 6.52 -1.71 2.68
N SER A 62 7.48 -0.87 2.28
CA SER A 62 7.84 -0.67 0.86
C SER A 62 8.80 -1.74 0.35
N CYS A 63 8.89 -1.84 -0.98
CA CYS A 63 9.79 -2.74 -1.72
C CYS A 63 9.56 -4.25 -1.49
N VAL A 64 8.33 -4.66 -1.16
CA VAL A 64 8.07 -6.06 -0.75
C VAL A 64 8.23 -7.06 -1.89
N LEU A 65 8.04 -6.64 -3.14
CA LEU A 65 8.22 -7.48 -4.34
C LEU A 65 9.47 -7.12 -5.15
N GLY A 66 10.26 -6.16 -4.69
CA GLY A 66 11.45 -5.67 -5.37
C GLY A 66 11.82 -4.25 -4.96
N CYS A 67 13.11 -3.95 -5.06
CA CYS A 67 13.68 -2.64 -4.74
C CYS A 67 14.36 -2.04 -5.99
N PRO A 68 14.20 -0.73 -6.27
CA PRO A 68 14.88 -0.08 -7.39
C PRO A 68 16.42 0.01 -7.23
N TYR A 69 16.95 -0.35 -6.07
CA TYR A 69 18.38 -0.28 -5.76
C TYR A 69 19.01 -1.65 -5.51
N GLU A 70 18.36 -2.51 -4.73
CA GLU A 70 18.86 -3.85 -4.38
C GLU A 70 18.35 -4.94 -5.33
N GLY A 71 17.35 -4.63 -6.16
CA GLY A 71 16.71 -5.60 -7.04
C GLY A 71 15.80 -6.53 -6.26
N LYS A 72 16.12 -7.83 -6.22
CA LYS A 72 15.29 -8.84 -5.56
C LYS A 72 15.33 -8.67 -4.05
N ILE A 73 14.16 -8.67 -3.41
CA ILE A 73 14.01 -8.67 -1.96
C ILE A 73 13.56 -10.06 -1.52
N SER A 74 14.19 -10.59 -0.47
CA SER A 74 13.88 -11.91 0.06
C SER A 74 12.53 -11.89 0.80
N PRO A 75 11.62 -12.85 0.56
CA PRO A 75 10.39 -13.02 1.35
C PRO A 75 10.63 -13.06 2.86
N ALA A 76 11.70 -13.71 3.31
CA ALA A 76 12.05 -13.78 4.72
C ALA A 76 12.35 -12.40 5.32
N LYS A 77 12.98 -11.49 4.55
CA LYS A 77 13.24 -10.13 5.00
C LYS A 77 11.94 -9.32 5.11
N VAL A 78 10.99 -9.53 4.20
CA VAL A 78 9.66 -8.90 4.28
C VAL A 78 8.92 -9.39 5.51
N ALA A 79 8.94 -10.69 5.79
CA ALA A 79 8.33 -11.28 6.98
C ALA A 79 8.92 -10.72 8.28
N GLU A 80 10.25 -10.62 8.37
CA GLU A 80 10.97 -10.03 9.51
C GLU A 80 10.51 -8.59 9.80
N VAL A 81 10.51 -7.73 8.78
CA VAL A 81 10.11 -6.32 8.91
C VAL A 81 8.63 -6.20 9.27
N THR A 82 7.76 -6.98 8.62
CA THR A 82 6.31 -6.98 8.89
C THR A 82 6.01 -7.43 10.33
N LYS A 83 6.66 -8.49 10.80
CA LYS A 83 6.56 -8.96 12.19
C LYS A 83 6.98 -7.89 13.18
N LYS A 84 8.03 -7.12 12.87
CA LYS A 84 8.48 -6.01 13.70
C LYS A 84 7.41 -4.92 13.79
N PHE A 85 6.81 -4.48 12.67
CA PHE A 85 5.69 -3.52 12.70
C PHE A 85 4.52 -4.02 13.55
N TYR A 86 4.11 -5.28 13.35
CA TYR A 86 3.00 -5.89 14.08
C TYR A 86 3.28 -5.96 15.58
N SER A 87 4.45 -6.50 15.98
CA SER A 87 4.84 -6.63 17.39
C SER A 87 5.05 -5.29 18.10
N MET A 88 5.37 -4.21 17.37
CA MET A 88 5.49 -2.86 17.94
C MET A 88 4.14 -2.16 18.16
N GLY A 89 3.03 -2.73 17.67
CA GLY A 89 1.67 -2.25 17.93
C GLY A 89 0.91 -1.73 16.70
N CYS A 90 1.39 -1.98 15.48
CA CYS A 90 0.58 -1.74 14.29
C CYS A 90 -0.54 -2.77 14.22
N TYR A 91 -1.78 -2.32 14.02
CA TYR A 91 -2.93 -3.23 13.95
C TYR A 91 -3.05 -3.92 12.59
N GLU A 92 -2.58 -3.26 11.53
CA GLU A 92 -2.56 -3.76 10.15
C GLU A 92 -1.29 -3.29 9.44
N ILE A 93 -0.74 -4.13 8.56
CA ILE A 93 0.46 -3.86 7.78
C ILE A 93 0.15 -4.00 6.29
N SER A 94 0.31 -2.90 5.54
CA SER A 94 0.18 -2.86 4.10
C SER A 94 1.52 -3.17 3.42
N LEU A 95 1.51 -4.21 2.58
CA LEU A 95 2.66 -4.75 1.87
C LEU A 95 2.74 -4.13 0.47
N GLY A 96 3.67 -3.20 0.29
CA GLY A 96 3.76 -2.33 -0.89
C GLY A 96 4.75 -2.77 -1.96
N ASP A 97 4.24 -3.12 -3.15
CA ASP A 97 5.02 -3.18 -4.39
C ASP A 97 5.20 -1.76 -4.95
N THR A 98 6.16 -1.05 -4.36
CA THR A 98 6.41 0.38 -4.60
C THR A 98 6.75 0.72 -6.04
N ILE A 99 7.32 -0.21 -6.79
CA ILE A 99 7.76 0.02 -8.17
C ILE A 99 6.92 -0.75 -9.20
N GLY A 100 6.02 -1.62 -8.75
CA GLY A 100 5.09 -2.36 -9.62
C GLY A 100 5.74 -3.48 -10.40
N VAL A 101 6.90 -3.99 -9.94
CA VAL A 101 7.69 -5.02 -10.66
C VAL A 101 7.30 -6.45 -10.27
N GLY A 102 6.48 -6.59 -9.24
CA GLY A 102 6.07 -7.90 -8.75
C GLY A 102 5.24 -8.65 -9.78
N THR A 103 5.32 -9.97 -9.71
CA THR A 103 4.46 -10.88 -10.47
C THR A 103 3.74 -11.82 -9.51
N PRO A 104 2.68 -12.53 -9.93
CA PRO A 104 1.88 -13.36 -9.03
C PRO A 104 2.71 -14.42 -8.28
N GLY A 105 3.77 -14.97 -8.90
CA GLY A 105 4.68 -15.89 -8.22
C GLY A 105 5.43 -15.25 -7.05
N ILE A 106 5.98 -14.04 -7.26
CA ILE A 106 6.71 -13.29 -6.24
C ILE A 106 5.76 -12.86 -5.11
N MET A 107 4.56 -12.39 -5.45
CA MET A 107 3.51 -12.07 -4.47
C MET A 107 3.19 -13.27 -3.59
N LYS A 108 3.03 -14.45 -4.20
CA LYS A 108 2.73 -15.69 -3.48
C LYS A 108 3.84 -16.07 -2.50
N ASP A 109 5.09 -16.05 -2.94
CA ASP A 109 6.24 -16.41 -2.10
C ASP A 109 6.38 -15.43 -0.92
N MET A 110 6.23 -14.13 -1.20
CA MET A 110 6.26 -13.06 -0.19
C MET A 110 5.16 -13.26 0.86
N LEU A 111 3.90 -13.37 0.45
CA LEU A 111 2.77 -13.57 1.38
C LEU A 111 2.90 -14.88 2.16
N SER A 112 3.36 -15.96 1.53
CA SER A 112 3.54 -17.26 2.19
C SER A 112 4.51 -17.15 3.37
N ALA A 113 5.59 -16.38 3.22
CA ALA A 113 6.55 -16.13 4.30
C ALA A 113 5.97 -15.22 5.38
N VAL A 114 5.31 -14.12 5.01
CA VAL A 114 4.73 -13.17 5.96
C VAL A 114 3.63 -13.82 6.82
N MET A 115 2.80 -14.67 6.23
CA MET A 115 1.71 -15.36 6.92
C MET A 115 2.18 -16.41 7.95
N GLN A 116 3.46 -16.77 7.97
CA GLN A 116 4.04 -17.56 9.07
C GLN A 116 4.20 -16.74 10.36
N GLU A 117 4.27 -15.42 10.25
CA GLU A 117 4.66 -14.52 11.35
C GLU A 117 3.53 -13.55 11.76
N VAL A 118 2.64 -13.20 10.83
CA VAL A 118 1.56 -12.22 11.03
C VAL A 118 0.23 -12.80 10.51
N PRO A 119 -0.87 -12.70 11.27
CA PRO A 119 -2.15 -13.25 10.85
C PRO A 119 -2.67 -12.55 9.58
N PRO A 120 -3.28 -13.27 8.62
CA PRO A 120 -3.80 -12.68 7.38
C PRO A 120 -4.77 -11.51 7.57
N ALA A 121 -5.55 -11.51 8.65
CA ALA A 121 -6.48 -10.43 8.98
C ALA A 121 -5.80 -9.09 9.34
N ALA A 122 -4.51 -9.11 9.65
CA ALA A 122 -3.69 -7.91 9.88
C ALA A 122 -2.81 -7.54 8.67
N LEU A 123 -3.05 -8.16 7.51
CA LEU A 123 -2.29 -7.92 6.30
C LEU A 123 -3.15 -7.22 5.25
N ALA A 124 -2.55 -6.23 4.60
CA ALA A 124 -3.06 -5.61 3.39
C ALA A 124 -2.01 -5.67 2.28
N VAL A 125 -2.44 -5.50 1.02
CA VAL A 125 -1.51 -5.35 -0.11
C VAL A 125 -1.71 -4.01 -0.81
N HIS A 126 -0.62 -3.42 -1.27
CA HIS A 126 -0.59 -2.17 -2.04
C HIS A 126 0.22 -2.40 -3.31
N CYS A 127 -0.43 -2.52 -4.45
CA CYS A 127 0.24 -2.81 -5.71
C CYS A 127 0.23 -1.61 -6.65
N HIS A 128 1.41 -1.21 -7.12
CA HIS A 128 1.52 -0.27 -8.23
C HIS A 128 1.34 -0.98 -9.58
N ASP A 129 0.69 -0.30 -10.51
CA ASP A 129 0.37 -0.80 -11.84
C ASP A 129 1.35 -0.33 -12.92
N THR A 130 2.58 0.04 -12.52
CA THR A 130 3.66 0.48 -13.41
C THR A 130 3.87 -0.47 -14.60
N TYR A 131 3.80 -1.78 -14.36
CA TYR A 131 4.00 -2.83 -15.37
C TYR A 131 2.72 -3.64 -15.64
N GLY A 132 1.54 -3.10 -15.33
CA GLY A 132 0.26 -3.76 -15.57
C GLY A 132 0.02 -5.02 -14.73
N GLN A 133 0.71 -5.14 -13.58
CA GLN A 133 0.66 -6.33 -12.73
C GLN A 133 -0.25 -6.16 -11.52
N ALA A 134 -0.77 -4.96 -11.25
CA ALA A 134 -1.35 -4.67 -9.94
C ALA A 134 -2.60 -5.49 -9.66
N LEU A 135 -3.51 -5.61 -10.63
CA LEU A 135 -4.74 -6.38 -10.47
C LEU A 135 -4.46 -7.90 -10.40
N ALA A 136 -3.48 -8.40 -11.16
CA ALA A 136 -3.06 -9.80 -11.13
C ALA A 136 -2.40 -10.18 -9.79
N ASN A 137 -1.54 -9.31 -9.26
CA ASN A 137 -0.93 -9.48 -7.94
C ASN A 137 -1.97 -9.39 -6.82
N THR A 138 -2.93 -8.47 -6.95
CA THR A 138 -4.06 -8.36 -6.03
C THR A 138 -4.90 -9.64 -6.04
N LEU A 139 -5.22 -10.18 -7.22
CA LEU A 139 -5.96 -11.44 -7.33
C LEU A 139 -5.23 -12.59 -6.63
N MET A 140 -3.91 -12.69 -6.81
CA MET A 140 -3.10 -13.67 -6.07
C MET A 140 -3.21 -13.48 -4.55
N ALA A 141 -3.14 -12.23 -4.07
CA ALA A 141 -3.27 -11.93 -2.64
C ALA A 141 -4.66 -12.33 -2.09
N LEU A 142 -5.73 -12.05 -2.84
CA LEU A 142 -7.10 -12.49 -2.51
C LEU A 142 -7.20 -14.02 -2.41
N GLN A 143 -6.59 -14.74 -3.37
CA GLN A 143 -6.56 -16.21 -3.37
C GLN A 143 -5.80 -16.78 -2.16
N MET A 144 -4.88 -16.02 -1.58
CA MET A 144 -4.16 -16.37 -0.36
C MET A 144 -4.87 -15.96 0.93
N GLY A 145 -6.05 -15.33 0.83
CA GLY A 145 -6.86 -14.94 1.98
C GLY A 145 -6.60 -13.53 2.52
N VAL A 146 -5.85 -12.68 1.79
CA VAL A 146 -5.80 -11.25 2.09
C VAL A 146 -7.15 -10.62 1.76
N SER A 147 -7.69 -9.80 2.65
CA SER A 147 -9.01 -9.18 2.49
C SER A 147 -8.98 -7.64 2.45
N VAL A 148 -7.81 -7.03 2.60
CA VAL A 148 -7.62 -5.57 2.53
C VAL A 148 -6.62 -5.22 1.43
N VAL A 149 -7.02 -4.33 0.53
CA VAL A 149 -6.23 -3.94 -0.65
C VAL A 149 -6.26 -2.43 -0.80
N ASP A 150 -5.08 -1.81 -0.85
CA ASP A 150 -4.94 -0.39 -1.12
C ASP A 150 -5.01 -0.11 -2.63
N SER A 151 -5.69 0.98 -2.99
CA SER A 151 -5.81 1.46 -4.37
C SER A 151 -5.97 2.98 -4.40
N SER A 152 -5.97 3.58 -5.58
CA SER A 152 -6.14 5.02 -5.74
C SER A 152 -7.23 5.35 -6.77
N VAL A 153 -8.10 6.30 -6.43
CA VAL A 153 -9.16 6.78 -7.34
C VAL A 153 -8.55 7.18 -8.68
N ALA A 154 -9.17 6.77 -9.79
CA ALA A 154 -8.71 7.04 -11.15
C ALA A 154 -7.24 6.68 -11.45
N GLY A 155 -6.62 5.82 -10.63
CA GLY A 155 -5.18 5.52 -10.67
C GLY A 155 -4.32 6.77 -10.50
N LEU A 156 -4.66 7.59 -9.49
CA LEU A 156 -3.84 8.72 -9.08
C LEU A 156 -2.53 8.26 -8.43
N GLY A 157 -1.55 9.18 -8.42
CA GLY A 157 -0.18 8.89 -8.03
C GLY A 157 0.62 8.33 -9.21
N GLY A 158 1.89 8.73 -9.32
CA GLY A 158 2.84 8.17 -10.27
C GLY A 158 3.99 7.52 -9.51
N CYS A 159 4.82 6.75 -10.21
CA CYS A 159 6.05 6.23 -9.62
C CYS A 159 7.21 7.20 -9.90
N PRO A 160 7.81 7.86 -8.89
CA PRO A 160 8.94 8.76 -9.11
C PRO A 160 10.17 8.02 -9.67
N TYR A 161 10.21 6.69 -9.52
CA TYR A 161 11.29 5.83 -10.01
C TYR A 161 11.05 5.31 -11.43
N ALA A 162 9.85 5.50 -12.00
CA ALA A 162 9.52 5.08 -13.36
C ALA A 162 8.83 6.24 -14.11
N GLN A 163 9.61 6.94 -14.96
CA GLN A 163 9.10 8.06 -15.76
C GLN A 163 7.91 7.62 -16.62
N GLY A 164 6.75 8.26 -16.43
CA GLY A 164 5.53 8.01 -17.22
C GLY A 164 4.65 6.86 -16.74
N ALA A 165 4.98 6.21 -15.62
CA ALA A 165 4.22 5.08 -15.09
C ALA A 165 2.88 5.46 -14.43
N SER A 166 1.90 4.57 -14.57
CA SER A 166 0.52 4.62 -14.03
C SER A 166 0.44 4.75 -12.50
N GLY A 167 1.49 4.42 -11.76
CA GLY A 167 1.54 4.54 -10.30
C GLY A 167 0.66 3.50 -9.61
N ASN A 168 -0.35 3.93 -8.85
CA ASN A 168 -1.21 3.02 -8.08
C ASN A 168 -2.23 2.26 -8.95
N LEU A 169 -2.72 1.12 -8.47
CA LEU A 169 -3.92 0.47 -8.99
C LEU A 169 -5.12 1.40 -8.93
N ALA A 170 -5.88 1.52 -10.01
CA ALA A 170 -7.13 2.29 -10.03
C ALA A 170 -8.23 1.59 -9.22
N THR A 171 -8.87 2.32 -8.29
CA THR A 171 -9.90 1.77 -7.41
C THR A 171 -11.12 1.27 -8.19
N GLU A 172 -11.50 1.94 -9.27
CA GLU A 172 -12.62 1.55 -10.13
C GLU A 172 -12.38 0.19 -10.79
N ASP A 173 -11.15 -0.05 -11.24
CA ASP A 173 -10.76 -1.31 -11.90
C ASP A 173 -10.73 -2.46 -10.89
N LEU A 174 -10.31 -2.18 -9.65
CA LEU A 174 -10.35 -3.12 -8.54
C LEU A 174 -11.80 -3.48 -8.16
N VAL A 175 -12.64 -2.48 -7.91
CA VAL A 175 -14.04 -2.68 -7.52
C VAL A 175 -14.80 -3.42 -8.61
N TYR A 176 -14.56 -3.11 -9.88
CA TYR A 176 -15.16 -3.83 -11.00
C TYR A 176 -14.79 -5.33 -10.99
N MET A 177 -13.52 -5.66 -10.75
CA MET A 177 -13.11 -7.06 -10.59
C MET A 177 -13.79 -7.72 -9.38
N LEU A 178 -13.81 -7.06 -8.22
CA LEU A 178 -14.38 -7.61 -6.99
C LEU A 178 -15.89 -7.84 -7.11
N GLU A 179 -16.64 -6.89 -7.67
CA GLU A 179 -18.07 -7.04 -7.96
C GLU A 179 -18.32 -8.20 -8.93
N GLY A 180 -17.53 -8.32 -10.00
CA GLY A 180 -17.61 -9.42 -10.96
C GLY A 180 -17.28 -10.79 -10.36
N LEU A 181 -16.44 -10.83 -9.32
CA LEU A 181 -16.14 -12.03 -8.52
C LEU A 181 -17.18 -12.32 -7.44
N GLY A 182 -18.17 -11.44 -7.23
CA GLY A 182 -19.17 -11.57 -6.16
C GLY A 182 -18.63 -11.26 -4.77
N ILE A 183 -17.50 -10.55 -4.66
CA ILE A 183 -16.90 -10.13 -3.38
C ILE A 183 -17.50 -8.78 -2.97
N HIS A 184 -18.06 -8.73 -1.76
CA HIS A 184 -18.67 -7.50 -1.23
C HIS A 184 -17.60 -6.46 -0.86
N THR A 185 -17.76 -5.23 -1.35
CA THR A 185 -16.90 -4.08 -1.01
C THR A 185 -17.64 -2.96 -0.27
N GLY A 186 -18.97 -2.92 -0.38
CA GLY A 186 -19.78 -1.80 0.11
C GLY A 186 -19.64 -0.50 -0.68
N VAL A 187 -18.85 -0.48 -1.77
CA VAL A 187 -18.60 0.69 -2.61
C VAL A 187 -19.66 0.79 -3.70
N ASN A 188 -20.10 2.02 -4.02
CA ASN A 188 -20.94 2.28 -5.18
C ASN A 188 -20.05 2.70 -6.36
N LEU A 189 -19.94 1.84 -7.37
CA LEU A 189 -19.05 2.08 -8.52
C LEU A 189 -19.38 3.38 -9.29
N GLN A 190 -20.65 3.74 -9.44
CA GLN A 190 -21.04 4.98 -10.15
C GLN A 190 -20.58 6.24 -9.41
N LYS A 191 -20.82 6.31 -8.09
CA LYS A 191 -20.32 7.42 -7.27
C LYS A 191 -18.79 7.50 -7.26
N LEU A 192 -18.11 6.36 -7.31
CA LEU A 192 -16.65 6.31 -7.40
C LEU A 192 -16.15 6.88 -8.74
N LEU A 193 -16.78 6.52 -9.85
CA LEU A 193 -16.47 7.07 -11.18
C LEU A 193 -16.65 8.58 -11.24
N GLU A 194 -17.72 9.12 -10.62
CA GLU A 194 -17.96 10.56 -10.51
C GLU A 194 -16.83 11.27 -9.74
N ALA A 195 -16.42 10.70 -8.60
CA ALA A 195 -15.32 11.22 -7.80
C ALA A 195 -13.98 11.20 -8.56
N GLY A 196 -13.70 10.12 -9.29
CA GLY A 196 -12.53 10.00 -10.15
C GLY A 196 -12.52 11.03 -11.29
N ASN A 197 -13.67 11.24 -11.95
CA ASN A 197 -13.79 12.26 -12.98
C ASN A 197 -13.57 13.68 -12.42
N PHE A 198 -14.16 14.01 -11.27
CA PHE A 198 -13.98 15.30 -10.61
C PHE A 198 -12.49 15.63 -10.39
N ILE A 199 -11.74 14.73 -9.76
CA ILE A 199 -10.33 14.99 -9.45
C ILE A 199 -9.45 14.99 -10.71
N CYS A 200 -9.76 14.17 -11.71
CA CYS A 200 -9.07 14.20 -12.99
C CYS A 200 -9.25 15.55 -13.71
N GLN A 201 -10.46 16.09 -13.73
CA GLN A 201 -10.75 17.42 -14.30
C GLN A 201 -10.00 18.52 -13.55
N ALA A 202 -10.07 18.51 -12.20
CA ALA A 202 -9.39 19.50 -11.36
C ALA A 202 -7.86 19.49 -11.54
N LEU A 203 -7.27 18.31 -11.78
CA LEU A 203 -5.84 18.14 -12.02
C LEU A 203 -5.43 18.29 -13.50
N ASN A 204 -6.38 18.58 -14.40
CA ASN A 204 -6.17 18.63 -15.84
C ASN A 204 -5.41 17.39 -16.38
N ARG A 205 -5.84 16.20 -15.95
CA ARG A 205 -5.28 14.92 -16.40
C ARG A 205 -6.37 13.94 -16.80
N LYS A 206 -5.99 12.95 -17.60
CA LYS A 206 -6.87 11.81 -17.91
C LYS A 206 -6.86 10.79 -16.76
N THR A 207 -7.97 10.06 -16.62
CA THR A 207 -8.07 8.91 -15.73
C THR A 207 -7.20 7.76 -16.22
N SER A 208 -6.54 7.06 -15.29
CA SER A 208 -5.84 5.80 -15.56
C SER A 208 -6.77 4.58 -15.47
N SER A 209 -7.97 4.71 -14.87
CA SER A 209 -8.93 3.61 -14.78
C SER A 209 -9.42 3.19 -16.17
N LYS A 210 -9.31 1.90 -16.45
CA LYS A 210 -9.83 1.28 -17.68
C LYS A 210 -11.35 1.20 -17.68
N VAL A 211 -11.95 0.95 -16.51
CA VAL A 211 -13.40 0.95 -16.34
C VAL A 211 -13.97 2.32 -16.65
N ALA A 212 -13.37 3.39 -16.13
CA ALA A 212 -13.79 4.76 -16.40
C ALA A 212 -13.69 5.10 -17.89
N GLN A 213 -12.59 4.72 -18.54
CA GLN A 213 -12.40 4.94 -19.99
C GLN A 213 -13.45 4.22 -20.85
N ALA A 214 -13.89 3.03 -20.43
CA ALA A 214 -14.90 2.25 -21.15
C ALA A 214 -16.33 2.68 -20.83
N THR A 215 -16.57 3.29 -19.66
CA THR A 215 -17.91 3.63 -19.16
C THR A 215 -18.28 5.06 -19.51
N CYS A 216 -17.39 6.01 -19.23
CA CYS A 216 -17.58 7.41 -19.59
C CYS A 216 -17.24 7.58 -21.06
N LYS A 217 -18.26 7.56 -21.92
CA LYS A 217 -18.17 8.17 -23.25
C LYS A 217 -17.94 9.67 -23.04
N LEU A 218 -16.66 10.08 -22.99
CA LEU A 218 -16.26 11.45 -23.28
C LEU A 218 -16.65 11.78 -24.73
#